data_AF-A0ABD0SWQ7-F1
#
_entry.id   AF-A0ABD0SWQ7-F1
#
_cell.length_a   1.000
_cell.length_b   1.000
_cell.length_c   1.000
_cell.angle_alpha   90.00
_cell.angle_beta   90.00
_cell.angle_gamma   90.00
#
_symmetry.space_group_name_H-M   'P 1'
#
loop_
_entity.id
_entity.type
_entity.pdbx_description
1 polymer ?
#
loop_
_entity_poly.entity_id
_entity_poly.type
_entity_poly.pdbx_seq_one_letter_code
_entity_poly.pdbx_strand_id
1 'polypeptide(L)'
;MTATIEQVEMLLQFMQEHTGLAKGHINSPDGRAESKRLWAELTDQLNSLGGGIKTTKQWQKVWADRKYLSKKAAAACRRAQTGTGGGPSTQPPLSEIEQKVVAIMGEGFGLPQTSATIPPFLNNCHQHLRPPPPPPPPPPLPPPSPAPPLPPPPPRAPPSPPPPSPLPPPPPPLPPILRLPPRRPRLRFRRQPEDVRSQLVRLEERKIDELAGLRQEVKELTSTVRECLEHFKKQKE
;
A
#
# COMPACT_ATOMS: atom_id res chain seq x y z
N MET A 1 24.87 0.69 8.52
CA MET A 1 24.55 2.13 8.42
C MET A 1 23.06 2.31 8.21
N THR A 2 22.34 2.79 9.21
CA THR A 2 20.91 3.13 9.13
C THR A 2 20.74 4.46 8.38
N ALA A 3 19.58 4.69 7.74
CA ALA A 3 19.30 6.00 7.15
C ALA A 3 19.19 7.05 8.26
N THR A 4 19.75 8.24 8.05
CA THR A 4 19.64 9.36 8.99
C THR A 4 18.22 9.94 8.97
N ILE A 5 17.88 10.77 9.95
CA ILE A 5 16.56 11.41 10.03
C ILE A 5 16.36 12.35 8.83
N GLU A 6 17.35 13.18 8.51
CA GLU A 6 17.34 14.08 7.36
C GLU A 6 17.12 13.33 6.03
N GLN A 7 17.79 12.20 5.85
CA GLN A 7 17.57 11.33 4.69
C GLN A 7 16.13 10.77 4.65
N VAL A 8 15.57 10.41 5.80
CA VAL A 8 14.17 9.93 5.86
C VAL A 8 13.19 11.05 5.57
N GLU A 9 13.41 12.27 6.06
CA GLU A 9 12.55 13.41 5.80
C GLU A 9 12.54 13.81 4.33
N MET A 10 13.70 13.89 3.69
CA MET A 10 13.78 14.17 2.26
C MET A 10 13.10 13.07 1.43
N LEU A 11 13.30 11.80 1.81
CA LEU A 11 12.57 10.68 1.21
C LEU A 11 11.05 10.87 1.29
N LEU A 12 10.52 11.31 2.43
CA LEU A 12 9.09 11.55 2.59
C LEU A 12 8.60 12.73 1.75
N GLN A 13 9.35 13.82 1.71
CA GLN A 13 9.02 14.98 0.89
C GLN A 13 8.93 14.59 -0.60
N PHE A 14 9.93 13.88 -1.11
CA PHE A 14 9.94 13.42 -2.50
C PHE A 14 8.76 12.47 -2.80
N MET A 15 8.40 11.60 -1.86
CA MET A 15 7.24 10.71 -2.01
C MET A 15 5.91 11.46 -1.99
N GLN A 16 5.82 12.57 -1.27
CA GLN A 16 4.66 13.44 -1.24
C GLN A 16 4.49 14.20 -2.56
N GLU A 17 5.57 14.69 -3.15
CA GLU A 17 5.57 15.35 -4.45
C GLU A 17 5.26 14.36 -5.58
N HIS A 18 5.81 13.14 -5.51
CA HIS A 18 5.63 12.08 -6.50
C HIS A 18 4.71 10.96 -5.99
N THR A 19 3.46 11.27 -5.68
CA THR A 19 2.50 10.29 -5.11
C THR A 19 2.30 9.03 -5.98
N GLY A 20 2.40 9.15 -7.31
CA GLY A 20 2.37 8.00 -8.22
C GLY A 20 3.53 7.03 -7.98
N LEU A 21 4.74 7.55 -7.78
CA LEU A 21 5.91 6.76 -7.40
C LEU A 21 5.72 6.12 -6.01
N ALA A 22 5.22 6.89 -5.05
CA ALA A 22 5.03 6.46 -3.66
C ALA A 22 4.06 5.27 -3.55
N LYS A 23 2.95 5.36 -4.29
CA LYS A 23 1.90 4.32 -4.39
C LYS A 23 2.31 3.16 -5.30
N GLY A 24 3.34 3.33 -6.13
CA GLY A 24 3.81 2.33 -7.09
C GLY A 24 2.96 2.27 -8.37
N HIS A 25 2.25 3.36 -8.69
CA HIS A 25 1.36 3.44 -9.84
C HIS A 25 1.56 4.80 -10.54
N ILE A 26 2.33 4.78 -11.65
CA ILE A 26 2.52 5.93 -12.54
C ILE A 26 1.69 5.68 -13.80
N ASN A 27 0.67 6.50 -14.02
CA ASN A 27 -0.24 6.43 -15.17
C ASN A 27 0.38 7.09 -16.40
N SER A 28 1.48 6.50 -16.88
CA SER A 28 2.14 6.90 -18.12
C SER A 28 2.50 5.65 -18.93
N PRO A 29 2.42 5.70 -20.27
CA PRO A 29 2.92 4.63 -21.13
C PRO A 29 4.39 4.28 -20.85
N ASP A 30 5.18 5.25 -20.36
CA ASP A 30 6.57 5.04 -19.95
C ASP A 30 6.75 5.02 -18.41
N GLY A 31 5.71 4.67 -17.67
CA GLY A 31 5.69 4.74 -16.20
C GLY A 31 6.78 3.91 -15.52
N ARG A 32 7.28 2.85 -16.16
CA ARG A 32 8.40 2.04 -15.65
C ARG A 32 9.74 2.77 -15.78
N ALA A 33 10.03 3.37 -16.93
CA ALA A 33 11.28 4.13 -17.09
C ALA A 33 11.24 5.39 -16.23
N GLU A 34 10.09 6.05 -16.14
CA GLU A 34 9.90 7.22 -15.28
C GLU A 34 10.08 6.85 -13.80
N SER A 35 9.51 5.73 -13.34
CA SER A 35 9.76 5.23 -11.98
C SER A 35 11.24 5.01 -11.73
N LYS A 36 11.96 4.41 -12.68
CA LYS A 36 13.40 4.15 -12.56
C LYS A 36 14.20 5.45 -12.48
N ARG A 37 13.85 6.45 -13.30
CA ARG A 37 14.47 7.78 -13.32
C ARG A 37 14.28 8.49 -11.98
N LEU A 38 13.05 8.59 -11.50
CA LEU A 38 12.73 9.25 -10.23
C LEU A 38 13.41 8.55 -9.04
N TRP A 39 13.46 7.22 -9.03
CA TRP A 39 14.18 6.49 -7.98
C TRP A 39 15.70 6.71 -8.02
N ALA A 40 16.30 6.85 -9.21
CA ALA A 40 17.71 7.16 -9.34
C ALA A 40 18.00 8.59 -8.85
N GLU A 41 17.22 9.57 -9.29
CA GLU A 41 17.32 10.97 -8.87
C GLU A 41 17.23 11.11 -7.34
N LEU A 42 16.20 10.49 -6.74
CA LEU A 42 16.04 10.46 -5.29
C LEU A 42 17.23 9.79 -4.59
N THR A 43 17.81 8.75 -5.16
CA THR A 43 18.99 8.07 -4.58
C THR A 43 20.18 9.03 -4.50
N ASP A 44 20.43 9.78 -5.56
CA ASP A 44 21.54 10.71 -5.63
C ASP A 44 21.35 11.88 -4.65
N GLN A 45 20.13 12.42 -4.56
CA GLN A 45 19.77 13.43 -3.56
C GLN A 45 19.99 12.91 -2.13
N LEU A 46 19.51 11.70 -1.81
CA LEU A 46 19.66 11.09 -0.48
C LEU A 46 21.12 10.84 -0.09
N ASN A 47 21.93 10.40 -1.05
CA ASN A 47 23.33 10.12 -0.81
C ASN A 47 24.16 11.41 -0.69
N SER A 48 23.71 12.51 -1.28
CA SER A 48 24.37 13.83 -1.22
C SER A 48 24.19 14.53 0.13
N LEU A 49 23.14 14.22 0.90
CA LEU A 49 22.89 14.77 2.25
C LEU A 49 23.89 14.27 3.30
N GLY A 50 24.81 13.38 2.95
CA GLY A 50 25.77 12.78 3.88
C GLY A 50 25.16 11.63 4.70
N GLY A 51 26.03 10.91 5.41
CA GLY A 51 25.64 9.73 6.20
C GLY A 51 25.68 8.43 5.40
N GLY A 52 24.64 7.60 5.50
CA GLY A 52 24.64 6.25 4.95
C GLY A 52 24.38 6.24 3.44
N ILE A 53 25.42 5.99 2.64
CA ILE A 53 25.28 5.79 1.19
C ILE A 53 24.55 4.48 0.91
N LYS A 54 23.49 4.54 0.10
CA LYS A 54 22.67 3.39 -0.27
C LYS A 54 22.39 3.37 -1.77
N THR A 55 22.25 2.17 -2.29
CA THR A 55 21.77 1.94 -3.67
C THR A 55 20.27 2.20 -3.77
N THR A 56 19.79 2.46 -4.98
CA THR A 56 18.37 2.65 -5.27
C THR A 56 17.47 1.52 -4.75
N LYS A 57 17.90 0.26 -4.88
CA LYS A 57 17.15 -0.89 -4.35
C LYS A 57 17.03 -0.87 -2.82
N GLN A 58 18.05 -0.37 -2.13
CA GLN A 58 18.01 -0.22 -0.69
C GLN A 58 17.07 0.92 -0.28
N TRP A 59 17.04 2.04 -1.00
CA TRP A 59 16.07 3.11 -0.75
C TRP A 59 14.62 2.69 -1.01
N GLN A 60 14.39 1.94 -2.09
CA GLN A 60 13.09 1.30 -2.35
C GLN A 60 12.66 0.40 -1.20
N LYS A 61 13.59 -0.38 -0.64
CA LYS A 61 13.34 -1.22 0.53
C LYS A 61 13.02 -0.37 1.77
N VAL A 62 13.77 0.70 2.03
CA VAL A 62 13.50 1.63 3.15
C VAL A 62 12.07 2.18 3.05
N TRP A 63 11.65 2.60 1.86
CA TRP A 63 10.27 3.06 1.64
C TRP A 63 9.23 1.95 1.85
N ALA A 64 9.48 0.74 1.35
CA ALA A 64 8.59 -0.40 1.55
C ALA A 64 8.45 -0.76 3.05
N ASP A 65 9.55 -0.77 3.79
CA ASP A 65 9.59 -1.03 5.22
C ASP A 65 8.84 0.08 5.99
N ARG A 66 9.02 1.35 5.62
CA ARG A 66 8.27 2.48 6.22
C ARG A 66 6.77 2.37 5.99
N LYS A 67 6.34 2.01 4.77
CA LYS A 67 4.92 1.72 4.50
C LYS A 67 4.41 0.59 5.37
N TYR A 68 5.15 -0.51 5.49
CA TYR A 68 4.76 -1.65 6.32
C TYR A 68 4.60 -1.26 7.80
N LEU A 69 5.59 -0.56 8.36
CA LEU A 69 5.57 -0.10 9.76
C LEU A 69 4.40 0.85 10.01
N SER A 70 4.21 1.85 9.15
CA SER A 70 3.13 2.83 9.26
C SER A 70 1.75 2.17 9.13
N LYS A 71 1.62 1.17 8.25
CA LYS A 71 0.39 0.38 8.11
C LYS A 71 0.07 -0.40 9.39
N LYS A 72 1.07 -1.07 9.96
CA LYS A 72 0.95 -1.84 11.20
C LYS A 72 0.61 -0.94 12.38
N ALA A 73 1.25 0.22 12.46
CA ALA A 73 1.02 1.27 13.44
C ALA A 73 -0.42 1.78 13.37
N ALA A 74 -0.89 2.20 12.20
CA ALA A 74 -2.25 2.68 12.00
C ALA A 74 -3.30 1.61 12.37
N ALA A 75 -3.04 0.34 12.04
CA ALA A 75 -3.91 -0.76 12.40
C ALA A 75 -3.94 -1.05 13.91
N ALA A 76 -2.83 -0.81 14.61
CA ALA A 76 -2.78 -0.92 16.07
C ALA A 76 -3.55 0.21 16.75
N CYS A 77 -3.34 1.46 16.33
CA CYS A 77 -4.06 2.63 16.87
C CYS A 77 -5.57 2.49 16.67
N ARG A 78 -6.03 2.08 15.48
CA ARG A 78 -7.46 1.84 15.24
C ARG A 78 -8.04 0.77 16.15
N ARG A 79 -7.36 -0.37 16.33
CA ARG A 79 -7.85 -1.45 17.21
C ARG A 79 -7.99 -0.99 18.65
N ALA A 80 -7.09 -0.12 19.12
CA ALA A 80 -7.20 0.48 20.43
C ALA A 80 -8.40 1.43 20.52
N GLN A 81 -8.69 2.21 19.46
CA GLN A 81 -9.84 3.13 19.41
C GLN A 81 -11.20 2.41 19.28
N THR A 82 -11.27 1.29 18.56
CA THR A 82 -12.52 0.53 18.36
C THR A 82 -12.80 -0.47 19.48
N GLY A 83 -11.85 -0.72 20.38
CA GLY A 83 -12.05 -1.60 21.53
C GLY A 83 -12.91 -0.91 22.58
N THR A 84 -14.12 -1.42 22.82
CA THR A 84 -15.08 -0.88 23.81
C THR A 84 -14.78 -1.28 25.26
N GLY A 85 -13.60 -1.84 25.55
CA GLY A 85 -13.16 -2.03 26.93
C GLY A 85 -12.63 -0.72 27.47
N GLY A 86 -13.42 -0.01 28.29
CA GLY A 86 -13.21 1.37 28.78
C GLY A 86 -11.96 1.63 29.63
N GLY A 87 -10.79 1.16 29.21
CA GLY A 87 -9.48 1.52 29.74
C GLY A 87 -8.73 2.49 28.81
N PRO A 88 -7.73 3.22 29.33
CA PRO A 88 -6.92 4.13 28.54
C PRO A 88 -6.20 3.40 27.39
N SER A 89 -6.16 4.01 26.20
CA SER A 89 -5.50 3.45 25.02
C SER A 89 -4.04 3.12 25.32
N THR A 90 -3.71 1.83 25.34
CA THR A 90 -2.35 1.34 25.62
C THR A 90 -1.40 1.46 24.42
N GLN A 91 -1.87 1.95 23.27
CA GLN A 91 -1.06 2.08 22.07
C GLN A 91 -0.51 3.50 21.93
N PRO A 92 0.81 3.67 21.71
CA PRO A 92 1.40 4.97 21.40
C PRO A 92 0.71 5.60 20.19
N PRO A 93 0.61 6.94 20.14
CA PRO A 93 0.16 7.65 18.95
C PRO A 93 1.07 7.34 17.76
N LEU A 94 0.59 7.61 16.55
CA LEU A 94 1.42 7.52 15.34
C LEU A 94 2.57 8.52 15.45
N SER A 95 3.79 8.07 15.16
CA SER A 95 4.93 8.99 15.00
C SER A 95 4.67 9.92 13.81
N GLU A 96 5.26 11.11 13.83
CA GLU A 96 5.13 12.10 12.76
C GLU A 96 5.48 11.52 11.37
N ILE A 97 6.55 10.72 11.30
CA ILE A 97 6.96 10.02 10.08
C ILE A 97 5.86 9.06 9.61
N GLU A 98 5.25 8.32 10.52
CA GLU A 98 4.21 7.34 10.20
C GLU A 98 2.93 8.03 9.73
N GLN A 99 2.59 9.17 10.35
CA GLN A 99 1.46 9.99 9.97
C GLN A 99 1.65 10.56 8.56
N LYS A 100 2.85 11.07 8.23
CA LYS A 100 3.20 11.53 6.87
C LYS A 100 3.07 10.40 5.84
N VAL A 101 3.58 9.20 6.16
CA VAL A 101 3.45 8.03 5.26
C VAL A 101 1.98 7.66 5.04
N VAL A 102 1.16 7.64 6.10
CA VAL A 102 -0.28 7.37 5.99
C VAL A 102 -0.97 8.42 5.11
N ALA A 103 -0.61 9.70 5.25
CA ALA A 103 -1.14 10.79 4.44
C ALA A 103 -0.77 10.65 2.95
N ILE A 104 0.49 10.33 2.64
CA ILE A 104 0.96 10.11 1.25
C ILE A 104 0.21 8.96 0.59
N MET A 105 -0.03 7.87 1.33
CA MET A 105 -0.72 6.69 0.80
C MET A 105 -2.24 6.92 0.64
N GLY A 106 -2.83 7.78 1.46
CA GLY A 106 -4.21 8.22 1.35
C GLY A 106 -5.22 7.37 2.13
N GLU A 107 -6.49 7.69 1.92
CA GLU A 107 -7.62 7.10 2.63
C GLU A 107 -7.74 5.59 2.34
N GLY A 108 -7.90 4.79 3.40
CA GLY A 108 -7.90 3.33 3.33
C GLY A 108 -6.56 2.67 3.66
N PHE A 109 -5.47 3.42 3.76
CA PHE A 109 -4.17 2.84 4.12
C PHE A 109 -4.14 2.29 5.57
N GLY A 110 -3.97 0.98 5.67
CA GLY A 110 -3.94 0.23 6.93
C GLY A 110 -5.29 -0.26 7.46
N LEU A 111 -6.41 0.07 6.81
CA LEU A 111 -7.67 -0.56 7.15
C LEU A 111 -7.53 -2.10 7.07
N PRO A 112 -8.24 -2.85 7.94
CA PRO A 112 -8.37 -4.28 7.71
C PRO A 112 -8.87 -4.47 6.28
N GLN A 113 -8.17 -5.30 5.51
CA GLN A 113 -8.66 -5.77 4.22
C GLN A 113 -9.87 -6.65 4.54
N THR A 114 -11.02 -6.03 4.78
CA THR A 114 -12.29 -6.72 4.98
C THR A 114 -12.54 -7.46 3.69
N SER A 115 -12.33 -8.78 3.77
CA SER A 115 -12.88 -9.83 2.93
C SER A 115 -13.17 -9.46 1.48
N ALA A 116 -12.45 -10.09 0.55
CA ALA A 116 -13.00 -10.64 -0.71
C ALA A 116 -14.36 -10.08 -1.16
N THR A 117 -14.47 -8.77 -1.29
CA THR A 117 -15.52 -8.14 -2.06
C THR A 117 -14.91 -8.18 -3.44
N ILE A 118 -15.17 -9.28 -4.13
CA ILE A 118 -15.22 -9.24 -5.58
C ILE A 118 -16.07 -8.00 -5.85
N PRO A 119 -15.51 -6.91 -6.41
CA PRO A 119 -16.37 -5.82 -6.83
C PRO A 119 -17.45 -6.46 -7.71
N PRO A 120 -18.74 -6.25 -7.43
CA PRO A 120 -19.78 -6.79 -8.30
C PRO A 120 -19.52 -6.16 -9.67
N PHE A 121 -18.93 -6.97 -10.55
CA PHE A 121 -18.35 -6.58 -11.83
C PHE A 121 -17.20 -5.56 -11.78
N LEU A 122 -16.13 -5.91 -12.50
CA LEU A 122 -15.30 -4.94 -13.22
C LEU A 122 -16.21 -4.06 -14.08
N ASN A 123 -16.65 -2.92 -13.56
CA ASN A 123 -17.33 -1.91 -14.35
C ASN A 123 -16.49 -0.64 -14.36
N ASN A 124 -15.32 -0.70 -14.99
CA ASN A 124 -14.54 0.48 -15.33
C ASN A 124 -13.96 0.40 -16.75
N CYS A 125 -14.82 0.03 -17.71
CA CYS A 125 -14.53 0.19 -19.14
C CYS A 125 -15.32 1.35 -19.78
N HIS A 126 -16.10 2.14 -19.03
CA HIS A 126 -16.94 3.19 -19.62
C HIS A 126 -16.93 4.49 -18.81
N GLN A 127 -15.86 5.26 -18.96
CA GLN A 127 -15.81 6.68 -18.59
C GLN A 127 -15.70 7.58 -19.83
N HIS A 128 -16.30 7.17 -20.96
CA HIS A 128 -16.59 8.10 -22.05
C HIS A 128 -17.92 7.75 -22.71
N LEU A 129 -18.74 8.79 -22.91
CA LEU A 129 -20.01 8.87 -23.63
C LEU A 129 -21.25 8.96 -22.73
N ARG A 130 -21.64 10.21 -22.45
CA ARG A 130 -23.06 10.54 -22.24
C ARG A 130 -23.86 10.01 -23.44
N PRO A 131 -25.05 9.42 -23.24
CA PRO A 131 -25.87 9.00 -24.37
C PRO A 131 -26.31 10.22 -25.19
N PRO A 132 -26.18 10.21 -26.53
CA PRO A 132 -26.72 11.27 -27.37
C PRO A 132 -28.26 11.26 -27.34
N PRO A 133 -28.93 12.40 -27.59
CA PRO A 133 -30.39 12.44 -27.70
C PRO A 133 -30.89 11.53 -28.85
N PRO A 134 -32.11 10.96 -28.74
CA PRO A 134 -32.60 10.00 -29.72
C PRO A 134 -32.77 10.64 -31.11
N PRO A 135 -32.46 9.90 -32.20
CA PRO A 135 -32.65 10.38 -33.57
C PRO A 135 -34.14 10.47 -33.94
N PRO A 136 -34.52 11.34 -34.90
CA PRO A 136 -35.89 11.39 -35.41
C PRO A 136 -36.30 10.08 -36.10
N PRO A 137 -37.60 9.74 -36.14
CA PRO A 137 -38.07 8.49 -36.72
C PRO A 137 -37.77 8.43 -38.23
N PRO A 138 -37.42 7.24 -38.77
CA PRO A 138 -37.12 7.06 -40.18
C PRO A 138 -38.39 7.16 -41.05
N PRO A 139 -38.27 7.55 -42.33
CA PRO A 139 -39.39 7.53 -43.27
C PRO A 139 -39.88 6.09 -43.50
N PRO A 140 -41.16 5.91 -43.91
CA PRO A 140 -41.73 4.58 -44.12
C PRO A 140 -40.98 3.83 -45.24
N LEU A 141 -40.72 2.54 -44.98
CA LEU A 141 -40.03 1.63 -45.89
C LEU A 141 -40.83 1.43 -47.19
N PRO A 142 -40.15 1.28 -48.35
CA PRO A 142 -40.82 0.90 -49.59
C PRO A 142 -41.38 -0.53 -49.49
N PRO A 143 -42.43 -0.87 -50.27
CA PRO A 143 -43.03 -2.20 -50.25
C PRO A 143 -42.03 -3.29 -50.66
N PRO A 144 -42.15 -4.51 -50.12
CA PRO A 144 -41.20 -5.59 -50.42
C PRO A 144 -41.33 -6.05 -51.87
N SER A 145 -40.19 -6.20 -52.55
CA SER A 145 -40.08 -6.84 -53.86
C SER A 145 -40.56 -8.30 -53.81
N PRO A 146 -41.13 -8.84 -54.91
CA PRO A 146 -41.59 -10.23 -54.93
C PRO A 146 -40.42 -11.21 -54.71
N ALA A 147 -40.68 -12.25 -53.92
CA ALA A 147 -39.70 -13.25 -53.54
C ALA A 147 -39.15 -14.00 -54.77
N PRO A 148 -37.84 -14.30 -54.83
CA PRO A 148 -37.28 -15.15 -55.87
C PRO A 148 -37.79 -16.60 -55.72
N PRO A 149 -37.81 -17.39 -56.82
CA PRO A 149 -38.25 -18.78 -56.78
C PRO A 149 -37.33 -19.62 -55.88
N LEU A 150 -37.94 -20.56 -55.14
CA LEU A 150 -37.21 -21.45 -54.24
C LEU A 150 -36.17 -22.30 -55.01
N PRO A 151 -34.98 -22.54 -54.43
CA PRO A 151 -34.01 -23.48 -55.00
C PRO A 151 -34.53 -24.93 -54.92
N PRO A 152 -34.03 -25.82 -55.80
CA PRO A 152 -34.40 -27.23 -55.78
C PRO A 152 -33.96 -27.92 -54.48
N PRO A 153 -34.65 -28.98 -54.03
CA PRO A 153 -34.33 -29.68 -52.80
C PRO A 153 -32.95 -30.36 -52.90
N PRO A 154 -32.21 -30.45 -51.77
CA PRO A 154 -30.90 -31.09 -51.75
C PRO A 154 -31.02 -32.61 -52.01
N PRO A 155 -29.94 -33.24 -52.52
CA PRO A 155 -29.91 -34.69 -52.71
C PRO A 155 -30.07 -35.43 -51.36
N ARG A 156 -30.66 -36.63 -51.41
CA ARG A 156 -30.90 -37.47 -50.24
C ARG A 156 -29.59 -37.76 -49.49
N ALA A 157 -29.66 -37.67 -48.16
CA ALA A 157 -28.55 -37.98 -47.27
C ALA A 157 -28.09 -39.45 -47.42
N PRO A 158 -26.79 -39.74 -47.26
CA PRO A 158 -26.28 -41.11 -47.23
C PRO A 158 -26.83 -41.88 -46.02
N PRO A 159 -26.85 -43.23 -46.06
CA PRO A 159 -27.34 -44.04 -44.95
C PRO A 159 -26.49 -43.83 -43.69
N SER A 160 -27.17 -43.83 -42.54
CA SER A 160 -26.57 -43.63 -41.21
C SER A 160 -25.46 -44.67 -40.91
N PRO A 161 -24.38 -44.28 -40.21
CA PRO A 161 -23.37 -45.23 -39.78
C PRO A 161 -23.93 -46.26 -38.78
N PRO A 162 -23.31 -47.46 -38.67
CA PRO A 162 -23.74 -48.47 -37.71
C PRO A 162 -23.63 -47.95 -36.26
N PRO A 163 -24.45 -48.49 -35.33
CA PRO A 163 -24.42 -48.06 -33.93
C PRO A 163 -23.06 -48.38 -33.28
N PRO A 164 -22.61 -47.55 -32.31
CA PRO A 164 -21.36 -47.79 -31.62
C PRO A 164 -21.44 -49.06 -30.75
N SER A 165 -20.29 -49.74 -30.60
CA SER A 165 -20.12 -50.92 -29.75
C SER A 165 -20.54 -50.66 -28.30
N PRO A 166 -21.00 -51.68 -27.54
CA PRO A 166 -21.41 -51.50 -26.16
C PRO A 166 -20.24 -51.05 -25.28
N LEU A 167 -20.52 -50.13 -24.35
CA LEU A 167 -19.56 -49.60 -23.39
C LEU A 167 -19.05 -50.70 -22.44
N PRO A 168 -17.78 -50.65 -22.00
CA PRO A 168 -17.26 -51.58 -21.01
C PRO A 168 -17.93 -51.39 -19.63
N PRO A 169 -17.94 -52.43 -18.77
CA PRO A 169 -18.56 -52.35 -17.45
C PRO A 169 -17.85 -51.33 -16.54
N PRO A 170 -18.56 -50.70 -15.60
CA PRO A 170 -17.97 -49.71 -14.69
C PRO A 170 -16.95 -50.35 -13.74
N PRO A 171 -15.90 -49.61 -13.33
CA PRO A 171 -14.90 -50.09 -12.39
C PRO A 171 -15.49 -50.34 -10.99
N PRO A 172 -14.86 -51.21 -10.17
CA PRO A 172 -15.32 -51.52 -8.82
C PRO A 172 -15.26 -50.29 -7.89
N PRO A 173 -16.09 -50.25 -6.84
CA PRO A 173 -16.13 -49.12 -5.91
C PRO A 173 -14.81 -48.96 -5.15
N LEU A 174 -14.36 -47.72 -5.01
CA LEU A 174 -13.15 -47.34 -4.28
C LEU A 174 -13.31 -47.61 -2.77
N PRO A 175 -12.21 -47.93 -2.05
CA PRO A 175 -12.27 -48.18 -0.61
C PRO A 175 -12.58 -46.90 0.19
N PRO A 176 -13.11 -47.00 1.43
CA PRO A 176 -13.43 -45.85 2.25
C PRO A 176 -12.17 -45.06 2.61
N ILE A 177 -12.18 -43.75 2.34
CA ILE A 177 -11.10 -42.83 2.73
C ILE A 177 -11.01 -42.83 4.26
N LEU A 178 -9.93 -43.38 4.81
CA LEU A 178 -9.59 -43.23 6.22
C LEU A 178 -9.39 -41.74 6.51
N ARG A 179 -10.36 -41.13 7.19
CA ARG A 179 -10.27 -39.74 7.65
C ARG A 179 -9.12 -39.61 8.65
N LEU A 180 -8.00 -39.06 8.20
CA LEU A 180 -6.91 -38.63 9.09
C LEU A 180 -7.46 -37.60 10.11
N PRO A 181 -7.05 -37.68 11.39
CA PRO A 181 -7.52 -36.73 12.39
C PRO A 181 -7.09 -35.30 12.03
N PRO A 182 -7.90 -34.28 12.37
CA PRO A 182 -7.57 -32.90 12.08
C PRO A 182 -6.27 -32.54 12.79
N ARG A 183 -5.29 -32.04 12.03
CA ARG A 183 -4.05 -31.49 12.59
C ARG A 183 -4.42 -30.39 13.58
N ARG A 184 -4.10 -30.60 14.86
CA ARG A 184 -4.24 -29.57 15.91
C ARG A 184 -3.55 -28.28 15.45
N PRO A 185 -4.15 -27.10 15.61
CA PRO A 185 -3.47 -25.85 15.35
C PRO A 185 -2.23 -25.79 16.23
N ARG A 186 -1.05 -25.63 15.62
CA ARG A 186 0.14 -25.27 16.37
C ARG A 186 -0.17 -23.93 17.04
N LEU A 187 -0.38 -23.93 18.35
CA LEU A 187 -0.23 -22.72 19.17
C LEU A 187 1.19 -22.24 18.93
N ARG A 188 1.34 -21.29 17.99
CA ARG A 188 2.56 -20.52 17.86
C ARG A 188 2.66 -19.78 19.18
N PHE A 189 3.53 -20.25 20.07
CA PHE A 189 4.02 -19.46 21.17
C PHE A 189 4.58 -18.19 20.53
N ARG A 190 3.79 -17.11 20.60
CA ARG A 190 4.16 -15.80 20.10
C ARG A 190 5.22 -15.29 21.07
N ARG A 191 6.46 -15.74 20.90
CA ARG A 191 7.62 -14.96 21.37
C ARG A 191 7.40 -13.58 20.77
N GLN A 192 7.04 -12.60 21.59
CA GLN A 192 7.02 -11.20 21.21
C GLN A 192 8.50 -10.82 21.06
N PRO A 193 9.06 -10.70 19.83
CA PRO A 193 10.19 -9.80 19.71
C PRO A 193 9.66 -8.46 20.24
N GLU A 194 10.33 -7.86 21.22
CA GLU A 194 10.09 -6.46 21.54
C GLU A 194 9.92 -5.71 20.21
N ASP A 195 8.76 -5.10 20.01
CA ASP A 195 8.39 -4.54 18.72
C ASP A 195 9.47 -3.51 18.36
N VAL A 196 10.20 -3.72 17.25
CA VAL A 196 11.34 -2.87 16.86
C VAL A 196 10.92 -1.38 16.82
N ARG A 197 9.63 -1.12 16.55
CA ARG A 197 9.02 0.21 16.67
C ARG A 197 9.00 0.73 18.11
N SER A 198 8.58 -0.08 19.09
CA SER A 198 8.64 0.28 20.52
C SER A 198 10.07 0.53 20.97
N GLN A 199 11.05 -0.23 20.47
CA GLN A 199 12.46 0.05 20.72
C GLN A 199 12.89 1.38 20.10
N LEU A 200 12.49 1.66 18.86
CA LEU A 200 12.81 2.91 18.16
C LEU A 200 12.21 4.12 18.86
N VAL A 201 10.93 4.06 19.25
CA VAL A 201 10.26 5.14 19.99
C VAL A 201 10.95 5.41 21.32
N ARG A 202 11.30 4.38 22.09
CA ARG A 202 12.05 4.57 23.35
C ARG A 202 13.43 5.19 23.13
N LEU A 203 14.09 4.89 22.01
CA LEU A 203 15.36 5.50 21.65
C LEU A 203 15.18 6.96 21.20
N GLU A 204 14.11 7.26 20.47
CA GLU A 204 13.75 8.62 20.05
C GLU A 204 13.40 9.49 21.26
N GLU A 205 12.59 8.99 22.21
CA GLU A 205 12.27 9.67 23.46
C GLU A 205 13.52 10.00 24.27
N ARG A 206 14.43 9.01 24.46
CA ARG A 206 15.71 9.26 25.15
C ARG A 206 16.56 10.33 24.47
N LYS A 207 16.62 10.32 23.14
CA LYS A 207 17.35 11.36 22.40
C LYS A 207 16.72 12.74 22.57
N ILE A 208 15.38 12.81 22.61
CA ILE A 208 14.66 14.06 22.87
C ILE A 208 14.97 14.58 24.27
N ASP A 209 14.96 13.71 25.28
CA ASP A 209 15.28 14.07 26.66
C ASP A 209 16.73 14.54 26.80
N GLU A 210 17.68 13.86 26.14
CA GLU A 210 19.09 14.25 26.11
C GLU A 210 19.29 15.62 25.43
N LEU A 211 18.65 15.84 24.27
CA LEU A 211 18.67 17.14 23.58
C LEU A 211 18.03 18.25 24.43
N ALA A 212 16.95 17.95 25.16
CA ALA A 212 16.32 18.89 26.07
C ALA A 212 17.24 19.27 27.25
N GLY A 213 17.96 18.28 27.80
CA GLY A 213 18.97 18.49 28.83
C GLY A 213 20.11 19.39 28.35
N LEU A 214 20.71 19.07 27.19
CA LEU A 214 21.76 19.89 26.58
C LEU A 214 21.27 21.31 26.29
N ARG A 215 20.04 21.49 25.81
CA ARG A 215 19.45 22.82 25.60
C ARG A 215 19.34 23.61 26.91
N GLN A 216 19.03 22.94 28.01
CA GLN A 216 18.96 23.59 29.32
C GLN A 216 20.35 24.00 29.80
N GLU A 217 21.35 23.13 29.68
CA GLU A 217 22.74 23.45 30.02
C GLU A 217 23.28 24.65 29.22
N VAL A 218 22.99 24.69 27.92
CA VAL A 218 23.36 25.84 27.06
C VAL A 218 22.69 27.12 27.55
N LYS A 219 21.43 27.07 28.00
CA LYS A 219 20.75 28.24 28.57
C LYS A 219 21.38 28.69 29.88
N GLU A 220 21.69 27.77 30.78
CA GLU A 220 22.37 28.08 32.04
C GLU A 220 23.72 28.73 31.78
N LEU A 221 24.55 28.12 30.91
CA LEU A 221 25.84 28.68 30.53
C LEU A 221 25.69 30.08 29.93
N THR A 222 24.68 30.28 29.07
CA THR A 222 24.37 31.60 28.49
C THR A 222 23.97 32.62 29.57
N SER A 223 23.22 32.20 30.59
CA SER A 223 22.86 33.05 31.73
C SER A 223 24.09 33.44 32.54
N THR A 224 24.93 32.46 32.89
CA THR A 224 26.17 32.69 33.64
C THR A 224 27.10 33.64 32.89
N VAL A 225 27.28 33.45 31.58
CA VAL A 225 28.10 34.35 30.75
C VAL A 225 27.52 35.76 30.77
N ARG A 226 26.19 35.91 30.68
CA ARG A 226 25.52 37.22 30.77
C ARG A 226 25.76 37.88 32.12
N GLU A 227 25.61 37.15 33.21
CA GLU A 227 25.84 37.65 34.57
C GLU A 227 27.29 38.06 34.80
N CYS A 228 28.26 37.25 34.32
CA CYS A 228 29.67 37.61 34.37
C CYS A 228 29.94 38.91 33.60
N LEU A 229 29.38 39.09 32.41
CA LEU A 229 29.54 40.30 31.61
C LEU A 229 28.97 41.53 32.31
N GLU A 230 27.78 41.43 32.92
CA GLU A 230 27.20 42.53 33.70
C GLU A 230 28.05 42.88 34.93
N HIS A 231 28.60 41.86 35.62
CA HIS A 231 29.51 42.09 36.73
C HIS A 231 30.79 42.80 36.30
N PHE A 232 31.40 42.40 35.17
CA PHE A 232 32.58 43.08 34.62
C PHE A 232 32.29 44.52 34.20
N LYS A 233 31.10 44.78 33.66
CA LYS A 233 30.68 46.14 33.28
C LYS A 233 30.55 47.04 34.50
N LYS A 234 29.96 46.53 35.59
CA LYS A 234 29.76 47.24 36.86
C LYS A 234 31.06 47.54 37.63
N GLN A 235 32.13 46.78 37.39
CA GLN A 235 33.45 47.01 37.99
C GLN A 235 34.26 48.10 37.25
N LYS A 236 33.77 48.59 36.09
CA LYS A 236 34.47 49.56 35.25
C LYS A 236 33.84 50.97 35.29
N GLU A 237 32.71 51.12 35.97
CA GLU A 237 32.11 52.41 36.39
C GLU A 237 32.51 52.75 37.82
#